data_AF-A0ABD1QJW7-F1
#
_entry.id   AF-A0ABD1QJW7-F1
#
_cell.length_a   1.000
_cell.length_b   1.000
_cell.length_c   1.000
_cell.angle_alpha   90.00
_cell.angle_beta   90.00
_cell.angle_gamma   90.00
#
_symmetry.space_group_name_H-M   'P 1'
#
loop_
_entity.id
_entity.type
_entity.pdbx_description
1 polymer ?
#
loop_
_entity_poly.entity_id
_entity_poly.type
_entity_poly.pdbx_seq_one_letter_code
_entity_poly.pdbx_strand_id
1 'polypeptide(L)'
;MASLQASCTVLSTNPRSHSSSSTQPLSAKPSHLFTNPRRSHRFQVSCDAKKNVETSQGKIDRRNMLLGLGGMYSAANLVSNPSAYADPVQAPDFTKCGDAHDVATGALLDAKCCPPLPDKIIDYELPKCEVLRKRPAAHRATKEQVAKYEKAIQAMRDLDTSDPQDPRGFTQQANIHCAYCNGAHDQVGFDNLDLQVHNSWLFFPFHRWYLYFYERILGSLINDPTFALPFWNWDNPKGMTLPPIFDKSGSPLYDAKRDPKNNGSAIVDLTFSGSTDPLQLVANNLSSIYSEMVRSVSTTTDFVGKPYCAGDKPQSRRGHIGKWFSHWNTLVGWNQG
;
A
#
# COMPACT_ATOMS: atom_id res chain seq x y z
N MET A 1 15.43 1.09 26.83
CA MET A 1 14.49 0.36 27.69
C MET A 1 13.72 1.36 28.54
N ALA A 2 12.41 1.45 28.34
CA ALA A 2 11.36 1.74 29.34
C ALA A 2 10.05 1.92 28.54
N SER A 3 9.20 0.91 28.60
CA SER A 3 7.87 0.87 28.01
C SER A 3 6.91 1.72 28.86
N LEU A 4 6.10 2.57 28.24
CA LEU A 4 4.96 3.23 28.90
C LEU A 4 3.67 2.66 28.31
N GLN A 5 3.07 1.74 29.05
CA GLN A 5 1.71 1.25 28.83
C GLN A 5 0.72 2.33 29.29
N ALA A 6 -0.08 2.86 28.37
CA ALA A 6 -1.31 3.57 28.72
C ALA A 6 -2.45 2.54 28.80
N SER A 7 -3.01 2.35 29.99
CA SER A 7 -4.19 1.50 30.19
C SER A 7 -5.46 2.33 29.96
N CYS A 8 -6.20 2.03 28.89
CA CYS A 8 -7.57 2.50 28.71
C CYS A 8 -8.54 1.42 29.22
N THR A 9 -9.30 1.72 30.27
CA THR A 9 -10.40 0.87 30.74
C THR A 9 -11.69 1.24 30.02
N VAL A 10 -12.30 0.27 29.34
CA VAL A 10 -13.64 0.39 28.76
C VAL A 10 -14.64 -0.15 29.78
N LEU A 11 -15.43 0.73 30.41
CA LEU A 11 -16.53 0.32 31.27
C LEU A 11 -17.76 0.04 30.40
N SER A 12 -18.07 -1.25 30.21
CA SER A 12 -19.37 -1.71 29.69
C SER A 12 -20.24 -2.15 30.87
N THR A 13 -21.41 -1.55 31.03
CA THR A 13 -22.42 -2.01 31.99
C THR A 13 -23.17 -3.22 31.41
N ASN A 14 -22.91 -4.43 31.92
CA ASN A 14 -23.69 -5.62 31.60
C ASN A 14 -24.81 -5.83 32.64
N PRO A 15 -26.05 -6.15 32.23
CA PRO A 15 -27.09 -6.59 33.16
C PRO A 15 -26.83 -8.03 33.61
N ARG A 16 -27.09 -8.32 34.88
CA ARG A 16 -26.96 -9.65 35.50
C ARG A 16 -28.04 -10.61 34.97
N SER A 17 -27.64 -11.82 34.58
CA SER A 17 -28.54 -12.98 34.50
C SER A 17 -27.81 -14.23 35.00
N HIS A 18 -28.42 -14.91 35.97
CA HIS A 18 -27.92 -16.10 36.64
C HIS A 18 -27.89 -17.34 35.72
N SER A 19 -26.89 -18.19 35.91
CA SER A 19 -26.70 -19.48 35.23
C SER A 19 -27.38 -20.63 35.99
N SER A 20 -28.10 -21.50 35.28
CA SER A 20 -28.39 -22.86 35.71
C SER A 20 -28.21 -23.83 34.55
N SER A 21 -27.48 -24.91 34.80
CA SER A 21 -27.15 -26.01 33.87
C SER A 21 -28.31 -27.00 33.74
N SER A 22 -28.58 -27.50 32.52
CA SER A 22 -29.20 -28.81 32.29
C SER A 22 -29.04 -29.28 30.83
N THR A 23 -29.01 -30.60 30.66
CA THR A 23 -28.59 -31.45 29.52
C THR A 23 -29.66 -31.73 28.44
N GLN A 24 -29.28 -31.64 27.13
CA GLN A 24 -29.74 -32.29 25.85
C GLN A 24 -31.25 -32.62 25.57
N PRO A 25 -31.77 -32.95 24.35
CA PRO A 25 -31.22 -33.04 22.97
C PRO A 25 -32.09 -32.36 21.83
N LEU A 26 -31.65 -32.55 20.57
CA LEU A 26 -32.23 -32.31 19.21
C LEU A 26 -33.74 -31.99 19.02
N SER A 27 -34.08 -30.94 18.25
CA SER A 27 -35.10 -30.93 17.15
C SER A 27 -35.18 -29.57 16.42
N ALA A 28 -35.76 -29.54 15.22
CA ALA A 28 -35.73 -28.45 14.23
C ALA A 28 -37.03 -27.62 14.10
N LYS A 29 -36.88 -26.37 13.57
CA LYS A 29 -37.86 -25.42 12.95
C LYS A 29 -38.70 -24.49 13.88
N PRO A 30 -39.37 -23.42 13.37
CA PRO A 30 -38.85 -22.26 12.62
C PRO A 30 -39.41 -20.87 13.10
N SER A 31 -38.75 -19.79 12.66
CA SER A 31 -39.28 -18.42 12.35
C SER A 31 -39.90 -17.49 13.42
N HIS A 32 -39.59 -16.19 13.22
CA HIS A 32 -40.19 -14.95 13.74
C HIS A 32 -39.59 -14.34 15.03
N LEU A 33 -38.87 -13.22 14.86
CA LEU A 33 -39.30 -11.87 15.27
C LEU A 33 -38.10 -10.90 15.20
N PHE A 34 -38.05 -10.07 14.16
CA PHE A 34 -37.17 -8.90 14.11
C PHE A 34 -37.79 -7.77 14.93
N THR A 35 -37.47 -7.68 16.21
CA THR A 35 -37.59 -6.42 16.95
C THR A 35 -36.27 -5.67 16.80
N ASN A 36 -36.32 -4.46 16.24
CA ASN A 36 -35.16 -3.61 16.00
C ASN A 36 -35.02 -2.60 17.15
N PRO A 37 -34.25 -2.86 18.22
CA PRO A 37 -33.98 -1.83 19.21
C PRO A 37 -32.91 -0.88 18.64
N ARG A 38 -33.30 0.37 18.38
CA ARG A 38 -32.36 1.48 18.16
C ARG A 38 -31.52 1.67 19.43
N ARG A 39 -30.34 1.05 19.49
CA ARG A 39 -29.31 1.36 20.51
C ARG A 39 -28.47 2.53 20.03
N SER A 40 -28.66 3.72 20.62
CA SER A 40 -27.68 4.79 20.51
C SER A 40 -26.54 4.51 21.48
N HIS A 41 -25.40 4.03 20.98
CA HIS A 41 -24.19 3.94 21.79
C HIS A 41 -23.53 5.31 21.86
N ARG A 42 -23.74 6.06 22.95
CA ARG A 42 -22.86 7.18 23.30
C ARG A 42 -21.58 6.61 23.86
N PHE A 43 -20.50 6.68 23.09
CA PHE A 43 -19.15 6.39 23.57
C PHE A 43 -18.65 7.60 24.35
N GLN A 44 -18.34 7.41 25.64
CA GLN A 44 -17.68 8.41 26.46
C GLN A 44 -16.27 7.90 26.76
N VAL A 45 -15.27 8.60 26.24
CA VAL A 45 -13.85 8.30 26.48
C VAL A 45 -13.39 9.22 27.60
N SER A 46 -12.89 8.65 28.69
CA SER A 46 -12.25 9.39 29.78
C SER A 46 -10.80 8.91 29.89
N CYS A 47 -9.86 9.84 29.84
CA CYS A 47 -8.44 9.58 30.05
C CYS A 47 -7.99 10.31 31.31
N ASP A 48 -7.53 9.57 32.33
CA ASP A 48 -6.87 10.14 33.51
C ASP A 48 -5.36 10.26 33.23
N ALA A 49 -4.88 11.50 33.14
CA ALA A 49 -3.45 11.77 33.09
C ALA A 49 -2.88 11.73 34.52
N LYS A 50 -2.02 10.76 34.82
CA LYS A 50 -1.20 10.81 36.04
C LYS A 50 -0.30 12.05 35.95
N LYS A 51 -0.50 13.00 36.87
CA LYS A 51 0.37 14.16 37.05
C LYS A 51 1.78 13.68 37.37
N ASN A 52 2.76 14.27 36.69
CA ASN A 52 4.22 14.08 36.78
C ASN A 52 4.84 13.12 35.76
N VAL A 53 5.01 13.64 34.54
CA VAL A 53 6.16 13.31 33.71
C VAL A 53 6.76 14.63 33.26
N GLU A 54 7.91 15.00 33.82
CA GLU A 54 8.74 16.08 33.30
C GLU A 54 9.13 15.73 31.86
N THR A 55 8.58 16.47 30.91
CA THR A 55 9.03 16.42 29.51
C THR A 55 10.15 17.45 29.37
N SER A 56 11.37 16.97 29.23
CA SER A 56 12.46 17.80 28.73
C SER A 56 12.06 18.32 27.35
N GLN A 57 12.11 19.65 27.21
CA GLN A 57 11.82 20.41 25.99
C GLN A 57 10.39 20.28 25.44
N GLY A 58 9.41 20.96 26.05
CA GLY A 58 8.31 21.69 25.38
C GLY A 58 7.53 21.06 24.20
N LYS A 59 7.61 19.74 23.97
CA LYS A 59 7.09 19.06 22.79
C LYS A 59 5.78 18.37 23.12
N ILE A 60 4.71 18.74 22.42
CA ILE A 60 3.37 18.17 22.57
C ILE A 60 3.12 17.22 21.39
N ASP A 61 2.86 15.94 21.67
CA ASP A 61 2.38 14.96 20.70
C ASP A 61 1.02 15.39 20.12
N ARG A 62 0.81 15.25 18.80
CA ARG A 62 -0.43 15.61 18.11
C ARG A 62 -1.68 14.96 18.72
N ARG A 63 -1.54 13.78 19.33
CA ARG A 63 -2.65 13.12 20.06
C ARG A 63 -3.11 13.92 21.28
N ASN A 64 -2.24 14.73 21.86
CA ASN A 64 -2.53 15.59 23.01
C ASN A 64 -3.08 16.97 22.58
N MET A 65 -2.97 17.36 21.30
CA MET A 65 -3.50 18.64 20.82
C MET A 65 -5.04 18.64 20.72
N LEU A 66 -5.65 17.48 20.42
CA LEU A 66 -7.11 17.33 20.35
C LEU A 66 -7.81 17.30 21.72
N LEU A 67 -7.06 17.08 22.81
CA LEU A 67 -7.58 17.12 24.18
C LEU A 67 -7.59 18.54 24.77
N GLY A 68 -6.94 19.51 24.10
CA GLY A 68 -6.87 20.91 24.54
C GLY A 68 -7.99 21.83 24.03
N LEU A 69 -8.88 21.35 23.14
CA LEU A 69 -9.90 22.18 22.49
C LEU A 69 -11.29 22.12 23.17
N GLY A 70 -11.41 21.46 24.33
CA GLY A 70 -12.71 21.20 24.99
C GLY A 70 -12.85 21.74 26.42
N GLY A 71 -11.94 22.60 26.91
CA GLY A 71 -11.90 23.01 28.31
C GLY A 71 -11.61 24.49 28.49
N MET A 72 -12.63 25.24 28.87
CA MET A 72 -12.63 26.66 29.18
C MET A 72 -11.77 26.94 30.43
N TYR A 73 -10.48 27.29 30.25
CA TYR A 73 -9.68 27.98 31.28
C TYR A 73 -8.80 29.05 30.64
N SER A 74 -9.18 30.29 30.93
CA SER A 74 -8.47 31.52 30.57
C SER A 74 -7.12 31.63 31.27
N ALA A 75 -6.17 32.26 30.56
CA ALA A 75 -5.01 32.99 31.09
C ALA A 75 -3.89 32.21 31.80
N ALA A 76 -3.02 31.56 31.01
CA ALA A 76 -1.56 31.61 31.19
C ALA A 76 -0.87 30.93 29.99
N ASN A 77 0.20 31.56 29.49
CA ASN A 77 1.09 31.14 28.37
C ASN A 77 0.71 31.63 26.96
N LEU A 78 1.00 32.92 26.73
CA LEU A 78 1.44 33.45 25.44
C LEU A 78 2.85 32.93 25.08
N VAL A 79 3.00 31.60 24.97
CA VAL A 79 4.21 30.99 24.41
C VAL A 79 3.86 30.52 23.01
N SER A 80 4.59 31.09 22.05
CA SER A 80 4.57 30.83 20.61
C SER A 80 4.14 29.42 20.26
N ASN A 81 3.12 29.30 19.39
CA ASN A 81 2.65 28.08 18.72
C ASN A 81 3.44 26.81 19.08
N PRO A 82 2.94 25.93 19.96
CA PRO A 82 3.43 24.57 20.01
C PRO A 82 2.84 23.84 18.81
N SER A 83 3.36 24.15 17.62
CA SER A 83 3.09 23.36 16.42
C SER A 83 3.43 21.92 16.77
N ALA A 84 2.43 21.03 16.68
CA ALA A 84 2.67 19.60 16.78
C ALA A 84 3.66 19.23 15.67
N TYR A 85 4.92 19.03 16.03
CA TYR A 85 6.00 18.82 15.08
C TYR A 85 5.90 17.39 14.55
N ALA A 86 5.86 17.27 13.22
CA ALA A 86 6.00 16.00 12.53
C ALA A 86 7.23 16.12 11.64
N ASP A 87 7.96 15.03 11.51
CA ASP A 87 9.09 14.88 10.60
C ASP A 87 8.68 13.99 9.42
N PRO A 88 7.77 14.43 8.54
CA PRO A 88 7.40 13.63 7.38
C PRO A 88 8.58 13.54 6.42
N VAL A 89 8.76 12.35 5.86
CA VAL A 89 9.66 12.15 4.71
C VAL A 89 9.22 13.10 3.59
N GLN A 90 10.16 13.89 3.08
CA GLN A 90 9.93 14.83 1.99
C GLN A 90 10.07 14.14 0.63
N ALA A 91 9.45 14.71 -0.40
CA ALA A 91 9.75 14.32 -1.77
C ALA A 91 11.25 14.55 -2.06
N PRO A 92 11.90 13.66 -2.83
CA PRO A 92 13.32 13.78 -3.11
C PRO A 92 13.64 15.03 -3.92
N ASP A 93 14.84 15.55 -3.75
CA ASP A 93 15.38 16.58 -4.64
C ASP A 93 15.76 15.92 -5.97
N PHE A 94 14.95 16.14 -7.02
CA PHE A 94 15.17 15.53 -8.33
C PHE A 94 16.49 15.97 -8.99
N THR A 95 17.11 17.06 -8.54
CA THR A 95 18.45 17.47 -9.01
C THR A 95 19.57 16.61 -8.40
N LYS A 96 19.28 15.88 -7.32
CA LYS A 96 20.20 15.02 -6.57
C LYS A 96 19.78 13.55 -6.70
N CYS A 97 19.75 13.08 -7.94
CA CYS A 97 19.56 11.66 -8.21
C CYS A 97 20.89 10.99 -8.55
N GLY A 98 21.18 9.88 -7.86
CA GLY A 98 22.42 9.13 -7.98
C GLY A 98 22.25 7.74 -8.59
N ASP A 99 23.33 6.95 -8.53
CA ASP A 99 23.33 5.58 -9.01
C ASP A 99 22.47 4.67 -8.11
N ALA A 100 21.60 3.89 -8.75
CA ALA A 100 20.75 2.96 -8.03
C ALA A 100 21.55 1.81 -7.43
N HIS A 101 21.19 1.40 -6.23
CA HIS A 101 21.81 0.29 -5.50
C HIS A 101 20.80 -0.47 -4.63
N ASP A 102 21.08 -1.71 -4.30
CA ASP A 102 20.25 -2.47 -3.37
C ASP A 102 20.47 -1.94 -1.95
N VAL A 103 19.41 -1.36 -1.37
CA VAL A 103 19.45 -0.69 -0.07
C VAL A 103 19.85 -1.64 1.09
N ALA A 104 19.76 -2.96 0.90
CA ALA A 104 20.14 -3.92 1.94
C ALA A 104 21.62 -4.33 1.87
N THR A 105 22.18 -4.40 0.66
CA THR A 105 23.54 -4.92 0.40
C THR A 105 24.53 -3.86 -0.05
N GLY A 106 24.06 -2.70 -0.51
CA GLY A 106 24.85 -1.65 -1.13
C GLY A 106 25.33 -1.99 -2.54
N ALA A 107 24.91 -3.12 -3.12
CA ALA A 107 25.34 -3.53 -4.45
C ALA A 107 24.74 -2.60 -5.52
N LEU A 108 25.57 -2.05 -6.39
CA LEU A 108 25.13 -1.21 -7.51
C LEU A 108 24.24 -2.01 -8.47
N LEU A 109 23.19 -1.36 -8.97
CA LEU A 109 22.34 -1.90 -10.02
C LEU A 109 22.85 -1.41 -11.38
N ASP A 110 22.78 -2.29 -12.39
CA ASP A 110 23.00 -1.93 -13.79
C ASP A 110 21.72 -1.29 -14.38
N ALA A 111 21.31 -0.16 -13.80
CA ALA A 111 20.14 0.59 -14.22
C ALA A 111 20.31 2.09 -13.92
N LYS A 112 20.13 2.93 -14.95
CA LYS A 112 20.11 4.40 -14.81
C LYS A 112 18.68 4.85 -14.56
N CYS A 113 18.35 5.03 -13.29
CA CYS A 113 16.97 5.20 -12.86
C CYS A 113 16.53 6.66 -12.70
N CYS A 114 17.43 7.61 -12.89
CA CYS A 114 17.10 9.02 -12.66
C CYS A 114 16.10 9.55 -13.68
N PRO A 115 14.96 10.11 -13.22
CA PRO A 115 13.97 10.70 -14.11
C PRO A 115 14.53 11.96 -14.79
N PRO A 116 13.92 12.40 -15.90
CA PRO A 116 14.27 13.67 -16.51
C PRO A 116 13.88 14.79 -15.55
N LEU A 117 14.67 15.88 -15.53
CA LEU A 117 14.46 16.96 -14.59
C LEU A 117 13.14 17.69 -14.90
N PRO A 118 12.28 17.93 -13.88
CA PRO A 118 11.06 18.68 -14.09
C PRO A 118 11.35 20.19 -14.25
N ASP A 119 10.67 20.85 -15.18
CA ASP A 119 10.75 22.31 -15.32
C ASP A 119 10.13 23.03 -14.11
N LYS A 120 9.04 22.47 -13.57
CA LYS A 120 8.29 23.02 -12.44
C LYS A 120 7.58 21.92 -11.68
N ILE A 121 7.71 21.94 -10.37
CA ILE A 121 6.91 21.14 -9.45
C ILE A 121 5.70 21.98 -9.02
N ILE A 122 4.51 21.43 -9.15
CA ILE A 122 3.25 22.08 -8.79
C ILE A 122 2.50 21.26 -7.74
N ASP A 123 1.67 21.94 -6.95
CA ASP A 123 0.76 21.26 -6.04
C ASP A 123 -0.29 20.50 -6.83
N TYR A 124 -0.62 19.30 -6.33
CA TYR A 124 -1.61 18.45 -6.97
C TYR A 124 -3.02 18.99 -6.73
N GLU A 125 -3.79 19.12 -7.82
CA GLU A 125 -5.22 19.44 -7.79
C GLU A 125 -6.06 18.21 -8.14
N LEU A 126 -7.12 17.98 -7.36
CA LEU A 126 -8.06 16.89 -7.62
C LEU A 126 -8.76 17.12 -8.97
N PRO A 127 -8.75 16.14 -9.90
CA PRO A 127 -9.44 16.29 -11.16
C PRO A 127 -10.95 16.32 -10.95
N LYS A 128 -11.66 16.97 -11.88
CA LYS A 128 -13.11 16.82 -11.98
C LYS A 128 -13.41 15.38 -12.41
N CYS A 129 -14.08 14.63 -11.54
CA CYS A 129 -14.49 13.26 -11.81
C CYS A 129 -15.81 13.24 -12.58
N GLU A 130 -15.75 13.36 -13.91
CA GLU A 130 -16.94 13.25 -14.76
C GLU A 130 -17.40 11.79 -14.91
N VAL A 131 -16.44 10.85 -15.01
CA VAL A 131 -16.69 9.42 -15.11
C VAL A 131 -15.72 8.66 -14.22
N LEU A 132 -16.26 7.82 -13.33
CA LEU A 132 -15.45 6.95 -12.47
C LEU A 132 -14.84 5.82 -13.29
N ARG A 133 -13.51 5.77 -13.34
CA ARG A 133 -12.74 4.67 -13.93
C ARG A 133 -12.94 3.39 -13.12
N LYS A 134 -13.29 2.29 -13.80
CA LYS A 134 -13.50 0.98 -13.18
C LYS A 134 -12.47 0.00 -13.73
N ARG A 135 -11.49 -0.35 -12.89
CA ARG A 135 -10.43 -1.30 -13.22
C ARG A 135 -11.02 -2.71 -13.39
N PRO A 136 -10.90 -3.36 -14.56
CA PRO A 136 -11.38 -4.73 -14.74
C PRO A 136 -10.38 -5.75 -14.18
N ALA A 137 -10.87 -6.90 -13.74
CA ALA A 137 -9.98 -8.02 -13.46
C ALA A 137 -9.38 -8.52 -14.79
N ALA A 138 -8.05 -8.68 -14.87
CA ALA A 138 -7.35 -8.97 -16.12
C ALA A 138 -7.87 -10.23 -16.85
N HIS A 139 -8.14 -11.31 -16.10
CA HIS A 139 -8.72 -12.56 -16.61
C HIS A 139 -10.18 -12.43 -17.10
N ARG A 140 -10.85 -11.29 -16.89
CA ARG A 140 -12.23 -11.00 -17.30
C ARG A 140 -12.33 -9.73 -18.17
N ALA A 141 -11.21 -9.14 -18.55
CA ALA A 141 -11.21 -7.94 -19.38
C ALA A 141 -11.83 -8.27 -20.75
N THR A 142 -12.68 -7.37 -21.27
CA THR A 142 -13.27 -7.54 -22.60
C THR A 142 -12.22 -7.35 -23.69
N LYS A 143 -12.50 -7.83 -24.90
CA LYS A 143 -11.58 -7.65 -26.05
C LYS A 143 -11.26 -6.16 -26.28
N GLU A 144 -12.23 -5.29 -26.09
CA GLU A 144 -12.08 -3.84 -26.25
C GLU A 144 -11.18 -3.25 -25.15
N GLN A 145 -11.34 -3.70 -23.90
CA GLN A 145 -10.48 -3.27 -22.80
C GLN A 145 -9.03 -3.71 -23.02
N VAL A 146 -8.82 -4.94 -23.48
CA VAL A 146 -7.50 -5.47 -23.80
C VAL A 146 -6.87 -4.71 -24.97
N ALA A 147 -7.61 -4.49 -26.06
CA ALA A 147 -7.11 -3.76 -27.22
C ALA A 147 -6.72 -2.30 -26.87
N LYS A 148 -7.50 -1.63 -26.02
CA LYS A 148 -7.14 -0.30 -25.49
C LYS A 148 -5.86 -0.35 -24.66
N TYR A 149 -5.70 -1.36 -23.82
CA TYR A 149 -4.50 -1.51 -22.99
C TYR A 149 -3.26 -1.81 -23.83
N GLU A 150 -3.36 -2.74 -24.80
CA GLU A 150 -2.28 -3.01 -25.75
C GLU A 150 -1.89 -1.74 -26.52
N LYS A 151 -2.87 -0.98 -27.03
CA LYS A 151 -2.62 0.28 -27.73
C LYS A 151 -1.92 1.31 -26.85
N ALA A 152 -2.35 1.46 -25.60
CA ALA A 152 -1.76 2.42 -24.68
C ALA A 152 -0.33 2.06 -24.29
N ILE A 153 -0.04 0.77 -24.05
CA ILE A 153 1.31 0.30 -23.76
C ILE A 153 2.21 0.40 -25.00
N GLN A 154 1.70 0.11 -26.19
CA GLN A 154 2.46 0.32 -27.43
C GLN A 154 2.84 1.80 -27.57
N ALA A 155 1.88 2.71 -27.46
CA ALA A 155 2.15 4.15 -27.53
C ALA A 155 3.17 4.62 -26.47
N MET A 156 3.09 4.07 -25.25
CA MET A 156 4.05 4.35 -24.18
C MET A 156 5.46 3.83 -24.50
N ARG A 157 5.58 2.66 -25.14
CA ARG A 157 6.86 2.09 -25.59
C ARG A 157 7.43 2.84 -26.79
N ASP A 158 6.58 3.33 -27.69
CA ASP A 158 7.01 4.10 -28.86
C ASP A 158 7.72 5.41 -28.44
N LEU A 159 7.37 5.98 -27.29
CA LEU A 159 8.08 7.13 -26.70
C LEU A 159 9.53 6.80 -26.37
N ASP A 160 9.86 5.58 -25.92
CA ASP A 160 11.25 5.22 -25.60
C ASP A 160 12.18 5.35 -26.83
N THR A 161 11.64 5.28 -28.04
CA THR A 161 12.40 5.51 -29.29
C THR A 161 12.21 6.93 -29.83
N SER A 162 10.98 7.44 -29.83
CA SER A 162 10.65 8.70 -30.50
C SER A 162 10.97 9.94 -29.67
N ASP A 163 10.85 9.86 -28.34
CA ASP A 163 11.22 10.90 -27.40
C ASP A 163 11.70 10.26 -26.08
N PRO A 164 12.96 9.77 -26.02
CA PRO A 164 13.47 9.04 -24.86
C PRO A 164 13.48 9.85 -23.55
N GLN A 165 13.34 11.18 -23.63
CA GLN A 165 13.29 12.06 -22.46
C GLN A 165 11.86 12.36 -22.02
N ASP A 166 10.84 11.91 -22.75
CA ASP A 166 9.46 12.05 -22.34
C ASP A 166 9.23 11.27 -21.03
N PRO A 167 8.89 11.94 -19.90
CA PRO A 167 8.68 11.25 -18.63
C PRO A 167 7.54 10.23 -18.68
N ARG A 168 6.69 10.26 -19.70
CA ARG A 168 5.59 9.31 -19.93
C ARG A 168 6.05 7.99 -20.56
N GLY A 169 7.27 7.90 -21.09
CA GLY A 169 7.80 6.72 -21.76
C GLY A 169 7.83 5.48 -20.87
N PHE A 170 7.80 4.29 -21.48
CA PHE A 170 7.75 3.01 -20.78
C PHE A 170 8.96 2.83 -19.85
N THR A 171 10.16 3.11 -20.36
CA THR A 171 11.40 3.05 -19.57
C THR A 171 11.40 4.10 -18.47
N GLN A 172 10.95 5.32 -18.75
CA GLN A 172 10.90 6.41 -17.77
C GLN A 172 9.92 6.11 -16.63
N GLN A 173 8.75 5.52 -16.92
CA GLN A 173 7.83 5.06 -15.90
C GLN A 173 8.44 3.95 -15.03
N ALA A 174 9.15 2.98 -15.62
CA ALA A 174 9.86 1.94 -14.87
C ALA A 174 10.98 2.52 -13.97
N ASN A 175 11.68 3.54 -14.47
CA ASN A 175 12.75 4.24 -13.74
C ASN A 175 12.25 4.93 -12.47
N ILE A 176 11.00 5.43 -12.44
CA ILE A 176 10.39 5.98 -11.21
C ILE A 176 10.40 4.93 -10.09
N HIS A 177 9.97 3.70 -10.36
CA HIS A 177 9.99 2.65 -9.35
C HIS A 177 11.43 2.35 -8.92
N CYS A 178 12.36 2.21 -9.86
CA CYS A 178 13.76 1.97 -9.50
C CYS A 178 14.31 3.09 -8.59
N ALA A 179 14.12 4.37 -8.95
CA ALA A 179 14.72 5.48 -8.23
C ALA A 179 14.25 5.58 -6.77
N TYR A 180 12.94 5.40 -6.53
CA TYR A 180 12.34 5.47 -5.19
C TYR A 180 12.59 4.23 -4.32
N CYS A 181 13.06 3.12 -4.93
CA CYS A 181 13.12 1.82 -4.27
C CYS A 181 14.54 1.26 -4.15
N ASN A 182 15.49 1.81 -4.92
CA ASN A 182 16.86 1.34 -5.02
C ASN A 182 17.87 2.46 -4.74
N GLY A 183 17.64 3.27 -3.69
CA GLY A 183 18.67 4.18 -3.16
C GLY A 183 19.18 5.25 -4.13
N ALA A 184 18.47 5.55 -5.22
CA ALA A 184 18.88 6.60 -6.16
C ALA A 184 18.59 8.01 -5.61
N HIS A 185 17.79 8.11 -4.55
CA HIS A 185 17.42 9.35 -3.90
C HIS A 185 17.76 9.31 -2.42
N ASP A 186 18.36 10.39 -1.93
CA ASP A 186 18.53 10.65 -0.50
C ASP A 186 17.30 11.37 0.09
N GLN A 187 17.12 11.24 1.40
CA GLN A 187 16.18 12.06 2.15
C GLN A 187 16.65 13.52 2.20
N VAL A 188 15.76 14.45 1.89
CA VAL A 188 16.07 15.88 1.93
C VAL A 188 16.51 16.29 3.34
N GLY A 189 17.71 16.88 3.43
CA GLY A 189 18.33 17.31 4.68
C GLY A 189 19.17 16.24 5.39
N PHE A 190 19.32 15.05 4.80
CA PHE A 190 20.13 13.96 5.35
C PHE A 190 21.03 13.38 4.25
N ASP A 191 22.30 13.78 4.24
CA ASP A 191 23.26 13.30 3.25
C ASP A 191 23.57 11.80 3.44
N ASN A 192 23.57 11.02 2.35
CA ASN A 192 23.82 9.58 2.36
C ASN A 192 22.81 8.77 3.20
N LEU A 193 21.56 9.23 3.21
CA LEU A 193 20.45 8.53 3.84
C LEU A 193 19.38 8.25 2.80
N ASP A 194 19.38 7.03 2.26
CA ASP A 194 18.45 6.64 1.22
C ASP A 194 16.99 6.89 1.62
N LEU A 195 16.23 7.37 0.63
CA LEU A 195 14.79 7.30 0.62
C LEU A 195 14.35 5.87 0.26
N GLN A 196 13.45 5.30 1.07
CA GLN A 196 12.85 4.00 0.77
C GLN A 196 11.33 4.01 1.00
N VAL A 197 10.58 3.79 -0.06
CA VAL A 197 9.12 3.71 -0.02
C VAL A 197 8.59 2.30 0.33
N HIS A 198 9.44 1.28 0.22
CA HIS A 198 9.14 -0.08 0.64
C HIS A 198 9.33 -0.30 2.15
N ASN A 199 8.80 -1.41 2.68
CA ASN A 199 8.93 -1.83 4.09
C ASN A 199 8.43 -0.80 5.13
N SER A 200 7.56 0.13 4.75
CA SER A 200 6.99 1.13 5.64
C SER A 200 5.56 1.48 5.25
N TRP A 201 4.92 2.32 6.07
CA TRP A 201 3.61 2.90 5.78
C TRP A 201 3.53 3.73 4.47
N LEU A 202 4.66 4.04 3.83
CA LEU A 202 4.70 4.74 2.54
C LEU A 202 4.37 3.83 1.36
N PHE A 203 4.44 2.51 1.55
CA PHE A 203 4.24 1.53 0.48
C PHE A 203 2.94 1.74 -0.27
N PHE A 204 1.80 1.69 0.43
CA PHE A 204 0.48 1.85 -0.19
C PHE A 204 0.25 3.22 -0.84
N PRO A 205 0.47 4.36 -0.16
CA PRO A 205 0.23 5.66 -0.76
C PRO A 205 1.16 5.94 -1.95
N PHE A 206 2.45 5.55 -1.89
CA PHE A 206 3.37 5.70 -3.01
C PHE A 206 2.88 4.93 -4.24
N HIS A 207 2.62 3.63 -4.12
CA HIS A 207 2.16 2.80 -5.24
C HIS A 207 0.79 3.23 -5.76
N ARG A 208 -0.09 3.74 -4.89
CA ARG A 208 -1.37 4.33 -5.30
C ARG A 208 -1.16 5.55 -6.20
N TRP A 209 -0.28 6.48 -5.81
CA TRP A 209 0.03 7.67 -6.62
C TRP A 209 0.78 7.33 -7.90
N TYR A 210 1.74 6.41 -7.84
CA TYR A 210 2.45 5.91 -9.01
C TYR A 210 1.47 5.35 -10.05
N LEU A 211 0.59 4.42 -9.65
CA LEU A 211 -0.42 3.84 -10.54
C LEU A 211 -1.50 4.86 -10.96
N TYR A 212 -1.80 5.86 -10.12
CA TYR A 212 -2.75 6.92 -10.45
C TYR A 212 -2.26 7.73 -11.66
N PHE A 213 -1.01 8.19 -11.65
CA PHE A 213 -0.44 8.92 -12.78
C PHE A 213 -0.20 8.00 -13.98
N TYR A 214 0.32 6.78 -13.76
CA TYR A 214 0.51 5.79 -14.82
C TYR A 214 -0.79 5.49 -15.60
N GLU A 215 -1.91 5.28 -14.91
CA GLU A 215 -3.23 5.06 -15.54
C GLU A 215 -3.70 6.28 -16.36
N ARG A 216 -3.43 7.50 -15.87
CA ARG A 216 -3.80 8.73 -16.58
C ARG A 216 -2.93 8.96 -17.81
N ILE A 217 -1.64 8.67 -17.72
CA ILE A 217 -0.71 8.75 -18.84
C ILE A 217 -1.17 7.80 -19.94
N LEU A 218 -1.40 6.52 -19.63
CA LEU A 218 -1.89 5.55 -20.61
C LEU A 218 -3.17 6.00 -21.30
N GLY A 219 -4.16 6.49 -20.54
CA GLY A 219 -5.38 7.05 -21.11
C GLY A 219 -5.12 8.24 -22.03
N SER A 220 -4.21 9.15 -21.65
CA SER A 220 -3.87 10.32 -22.46
C SER A 220 -3.19 9.96 -23.78
N LEU A 221 -2.32 8.94 -23.80
CA LEU A 221 -1.60 8.50 -25.00
C LEU A 221 -2.52 7.94 -26.09
N ILE A 222 -3.72 7.50 -25.71
CA ILE A 222 -4.74 6.99 -26.65
C ILE A 222 -5.99 7.87 -26.73
N ASN A 223 -5.96 9.05 -26.11
CA ASN A 223 -7.09 9.97 -25.99
C ASN A 223 -8.36 9.33 -25.40
N ASP A 224 -8.21 8.45 -24.40
CA ASP A 224 -9.31 7.82 -23.68
C ASP A 224 -9.36 8.31 -22.22
N PRO A 225 -10.21 9.30 -21.89
CA PRO A 225 -10.33 9.82 -20.53
C PRO A 225 -10.89 8.78 -19.54
N THR A 226 -11.56 7.73 -20.06
CA THR A 226 -12.19 6.65 -19.28
C THR A 226 -11.31 5.41 -19.13
N PHE A 227 -10.09 5.43 -19.69
CA PHE A 227 -9.13 4.33 -19.58
C PHE A 227 -8.94 3.91 -18.12
N ALA A 228 -8.99 2.60 -17.87
CA ALA A 228 -8.78 2.00 -16.56
C ALA A 228 -7.83 0.81 -16.67
N LEU A 229 -6.81 0.79 -15.83
CA LEU A 229 -5.84 -0.30 -15.75
C LEU A 229 -6.54 -1.60 -15.34
N PRO A 230 -6.21 -2.75 -15.96
CA PRO A 230 -6.61 -4.02 -15.40
C PRO A 230 -5.85 -4.32 -14.10
N PHE A 231 -6.42 -5.14 -13.24
CA PHE A 231 -5.73 -5.67 -12.07
C PHE A 231 -5.65 -7.20 -12.14
N TRP A 232 -4.52 -7.76 -11.69
CA TRP A 232 -4.37 -9.20 -11.57
C TRP A 232 -5.11 -9.66 -10.30
N ASN A 233 -6.15 -10.47 -10.49
CA ASN A 233 -7.11 -10.88 -9.46
C ASN A 233 -6.72 -12.24 -8.84
N TRP A 234 -5.49 -12.33 -8.32
CA TRP A 234 -4.90 -13.55 -7.76
C TRP A 234 -5.50 -13.97 -6.40
N ASP A 235 -6.33 -13.13 -5.79
CA ASP A 235 -7.17 -13.46 -4.64
C ASP A 235 -8.44 -14.24 -5.04
N ASN A 236 -8.71 -14.40 -6.34
CA ASN A 236 -9.77 -15.25 -6.87
C ASN A 236 -9.18 -16.46 -7.61
N PRO A 237 -9.68 -17.70 -7.39
CA PRO A 237 -9.14 -18.89 -8.05
C PRO A 237 -9.05 -18.77 -9.59
N LYS A 238 -10.00 -18.09 -10.24
CA LYS A 238 -9.99 -17.90 -11.70
C LYS A 238 -8.97 -16.88 -12.20
N GLY A 239 -8.37 -16.11 -11.29
CA GLY A 239 -7.35 -15.11 -11.60
C GLY A 239 -5.98 -15.46 -11.01
N MET A 240 -5.77 -16.67 -10.48
CA MET A 240 -4.49 -17.09 -9.89
C MET A 240 -3.42 -17.49 -10.90
N THR A 241 -3.75 -17.60 -12.19
CA THR A 241 -2.76 -17.81 -13.25
C THR A 241 -2.28 -16.47 -13.81
N LEU A 242 -1.14 -16.46 -14.49
CA LEU A 242 -0.72 -15.33 -15.31
C LEU A 242 -1.88 -14.98 -16.27
N PRO A 243 -2.41 -13.74 -16.29
CA PRO A 243 -3.52 -13.42 -17.17
C PRO A 243 -3.09 -13.59 -18.64
N PRO A 244 -3.85 -14.31 -19.49
CA PRO A 244 -3.42 -14.66 -20.85
C PRO A 244 -3.05 -13.47 -21.74
N ILE A 245 -3.57 -12.27 -21.43
CA ILE A 245 -3.25 -11.03 -22.14
C ILE A 245 -1.76 -10.65 -22.04
N PHE A 246 -1.05 -11.14 -21.02
CA PHE A 246 0.38 -10.92 -20.82
C PHE A 246 1.24 -12.03 -21.42
N ASP A 247 0.67 -13.20 -21.75
CA ASP A 247 1.38 -14.40 -22.23
C ASP A 247 1.22 -14.60 -23.74
N LYS A 248 1.20 -13.50 -24.50
CA LYS A 248 1.07 -13.51 -25.95
C LYS A 248 2.30 -12.89 -26.59
N SER A 249 3.17 -13.74 -27.16
CA SER A 249 4.32 -13.27 -27.93
C SER A 249 3.90 -12.28 -29.03
N GLY A 250 4.64 -11.19 -29.15
CA GLY A 250 4.33 -10.08 -30.07
C GLY A 250 3.29 -9.07 -29.56
N SER A 251 2.64 -9.30 -28.41
CA SER A 251 1.84 -8.26 -27.74
C SER A 251 2.76 -7.25 -27.06
N PRO A 252 2.42 -5.94 -27.05
CA PRO A 252 3.16 -4.94 -26.26
C PRO A 252 3.12 -5.20 -24.75
N LEU A 253 2.20 -6.05 -24.28
CA LEU A 253 2.07 -6.47 -22.88
C LEU A 253 3.01 -7.62 -22.50
N TYR A 254 3.60 -8.28 -23.48
CA TYR A 254 4.51 -9.40 -23.26
C TYR A 254 5.85 -8.93 -22.70
N ASP A 255 6.44 -9.78 -21.86
CA ASP A 255 7.80 -9.60 -21.36
C ASP A 255 8.51 -10.96 -21.42
N ALA A 256 9.59 -11.03 -22.20
CA ALA A 256 10.38 -12.25 -22.39
C ALA A 256 11.24 -12.59 -21.17
N LYS A 257 11.41 -11.66 -20.21
CA LYS A 257 12.20 -11.85 -18.99
C LYS A 257 11.41 -12.49 -17.84
N ARG A 258 10.22 -13.03 -18.09
CA ARG A 258 9.46 -13.80 -17.09
C ARG A 258 9.95 -15.24 -17.02
N ASP A 259 9.78 -15.88 -15.85
CA ASP A 259 10.02 -17.32 -15.71
C ASP A 259 9.10 -18.10 -16.68
N PRO A 260 9.65 -18.82 -17.67
CA PRO A 260 8.85 -19.58 -18.62
C PRO A 260 7.99 -20.68 -17.96
N LYS A 261 8.34 -21.13 -16.75
CA LYS A 261 7.57 -22.13 -15.99
C LYS A 261 6.21 -21.62 -15.55
N ASN A 262 6.04 -20.31 -15.52
CA ASN A 262 4.86 -19.62 -14.99
C ASN A 262 3.88 -19.17 -16.07
N ASN A 263 4.15 -19.52 -17.33
CA ASN A 263 3.27 -19.29 -18.46
C ASN A 263 2.08 -20.28 -18.47
N GLY A 264 1.04 -19.95 -19.24
CA GLY A 264 -0.14 -20.79 -19.41
C GLY A 264 -0.95 -20.98 -18.12
N SER A 265 -1.16 -22.24 -17.73
CA SER A 265 -2.08 -22.62 -16.63
C SER A 265 -1.40 -22.71 -15.25
N ALA A 266 -0.14 -22.25 -15.12
CA ALA A 266 0.56 -22.27 -13.85
C ALA A 266 -0.15 -21.39 -12.81
N ILE A 267 -0.43 -21.96 -11.64
CA ILE A 267 -1.04 -21.25 -10.51
C ILE A 267 0.07 -20.58 -9.71
N VAL A 268 -0.10 -19.30 -9.42
CA VAL A 268 0.83 -18.55 -8.57
C VAL A 268 0.94 -19.19 -7.19
N ASP A 269 2.13 -19.33 -6.64
CA ASP A 269 2.32 -19.81 -5.26
C ASP A 269 2.60 -18.63 -4.34
N LEU A 270 1.55 -18.02 -3.77
CA LEU A 270 1.65 -16.85 -2.87
C LEU A 270 2.40 -17.15 -1.57
N THR A 271 2.61 -18.43 -1.27
CA THR A 271 3.22 -18.91 -0.03
C THR A 271 4.63 -19.44 -0.20
N PHE A 272 5.12 -19.58 -1.44
CA PHE A 272 6.33 -20.36 -1.77
C PHE A 272 6.34 -21.73 -1.07
N SER A 273 5.18 -22.37 -1.00
CA SER A 273 5.02 -23.72 -0.45
C SER A 273 5.82 -24.78 -1.20
N GLY A 274 6.13 -24.52 -2.48
CA GLY A 274 6.74 -25.53 -3.37
C GLY A 274 5.78 -26.65 -3.74
N SER A 275 4.48 -26.47 -3.46
CA SER A 275 3.45 -27.44 -3.82
C SER A 275 3.25 -27.47 -5.34
N THR A 276 3.09 -28.67 -5.89
CA THR A 276 2.77 -28.88 -7.31
C THR A 276 1.31 -29.27 -7.52
N ASP A 277 0.54 -29.48 -6.46
CA ASP A 277 -0.89 -29.80 -6.52
C ASP A 277 -1.70 -28.50 -6.70
N PRO A 278 -2.42 -28.32 -7.83
CA PRO A 278 -3.24 -27.13 -8.07
C PRO A 278 -4.28 -26.86 -6.99
N LEU A 279 -4.89 -27.90 -6.41
CA LEU A 279 -5.92 -27.73 -5.37
C LEU A 279 -5.30 -27.22 -4.07
N GLN A 280 -4.16 -27.79 -3.67
CA GLN A 280 -3.41 -27.34 -2.52
C GLN A 280 -2.89 -25.90 -2.70
N LEU A 281 -2.39 -25.55 -3.88
CA LEU A 281 -1.95 -24.18 -4.19
C LEU A 281 -3.08 -23.17 -4.04
N VAL A 282 -4.27 -23.45 -4.60
CA VAL A 282 -5.44 -22.58 -4.45
C VAL A 282 -5.82 -22.44 -2.98
N ALA A 283 -5.85 -23.54 -2.22
CA ALA A 283 -6.18 -23.51 -0.80
C ALA A 283 -5.14 -22.71 0.02
N ASN A 284 -3.85 -22.88 -0.27
CA ASN A 284 -2.76 -22.14 0.35
C ASN A 284 -2.88 -20.65 0.07
N ASN A 285 -3.10 -20.28 -1.20
CA ASN A 285 -3.27 -18.90 -1.62
C ASN A 285 -4.44 -18.23 -0.90
N LEU A 286 -5.64 -18.83 -0.93
CA LEU A 286 -6.82 -18.28 -0.26
C LEU A 286 -6.61 -18.15 1.25
N SER A 287 -5.98 -19.14 1.87
CA SER A 287 -5.65 -19.11 3.31
C SER A 287 -4.65 -18.00 3.63
N SER A 288 -3.69 -17.77 2.73
CA SER A 288 -2.70 -16.70 2.85
C SER A 288 -3.36 -15.32 2.74
N ILE A 289 -4.23 -15.10 1.75
CA ILE A 289 -5.03 -13.86 1.66
C ILE A 289 -5.81 -13.63 2.96
N TYR A 290 -6.54 -14.64 3.45
CA TYR A 290 -7.31 -14.50 4.68
C TYR A 290 -6.43 -14.19 5.88
N SER A 291 -5.24 -14.79 5.97
CA SER A 291 -4.26 -14.45 7.00
C SER A 291 -3.90 -12.96 6.93
N GLU A 292 -3.38 -12.52 5.80
CA GLU A 292 -2.79 -11.19 5.64
C GLU A 292 -3.83 -10.06 5.61
N MET A 293 -5.11 -10.37 5.33
CA MET A 293 -6.21 -9.40 5.33
C MET A 293 -6.99 -9.36 6.64
N VAL A 294 -7.10 -10.49 7.36
CA VAL A 294 -8.06 -10.65 8.45
C VAL A 294 -7.42 -11.24 9.69
N ARG A 295 -6.94 -12.49 9.62
CA ARG A 295 -6.53 -13.25 10.82
C ARG A 295 -5.35 -12.61 11.55
N SER A 296 -4.46 -12.03 10.77
CA SER A 296 -3.08 -11.78 11.14
C SER A 296 -2.80 -10.27 11.24
N VAL A 297 -3.85 -9.44 11.11
CA VAL A 297 -3.83 -7.98 11.16
C VAL A 297 -4.73 -7.54 12.31
N SER A 298 -4.17 -6.92 13.34
CA SER A 298 -4.93 -6.42 14.50
C SER A 298 -4.91 -4.89 14.60
N THR A 299 -3.93 -4.25 13.98
CA THR A 299 -3.74 -2.80 13.98
C THR A 299 -3.48 -2.27 12.57
N THR A 300 -3.63 -0.96 12.37
CA THR A 300 -3.30 -0.32 11.09
C THR A 300 -1.84 -0.58 10.70
N THR A 301 -0.91 -0.53 11.64
CA THR A 301 0.52 -0.76 11.39
C THR A 301 0.85 -2.20 11.01
N ASP A 302 0.05 -3.18 11.44
CA ASP A 302 0.21 -4.57 10.97
C ASP A 302 -0.11 -4.70 9.47
N PHE A 303 -1.03 -3.85 8.98
CA PHE A 303 -1.45 -3.83 7.60
C PHE A 303 -0.54 -2.96 6.73
N VAL A 304 -0.43 -1.68 7.05
CA VAL A 304 0.27 -0.69 6.20
C VAL A 304 1.78 -0.69 6.38
N GLY A 305 2.29 -1.28 7.46
CA GLY A 305 3.69 -1.20 7.85
C GLY A 305 3.94 -0.17 8.95
N LYS A 306 5.17 -0.16 9.45
CA LYS A 306 5.59 0.76 10.52
C LYS A 306 5.75 2.21 10.03
N PRO A 307 5.68 3.18 10.95
CA PRO A 307 6.10 4.55 10.68
C PRO A 307 7.52 4.61 10.11
N TYR A 308 7.69 5.55 9.19
CA TYR A 308 8.97 5.94 8.58
C TYR A 308 8.94 7.45 8.39
N CYS A 309 9.81 8.12 9.12
CA CYS A 309 9.92 9.57 9.25
C CYS A 309 11.27 10.06 8.69
N ALA A 310 11.40 11.36 8.50
CA ALA A 310 12.65 11.96 8.06
C ALA A 310 13.77 11.66 9.07
N GLY A 311 14.93 11.22 8.58
CA GLY A 311 16.07 10.80 9.38
C GLY A 311 16.07 9.32 9.77
N ASP A 312 14.97 8.59 9.53
CA ASP A 312 14.94 7.14 9.75
C ASP A 312 15.77 6.43 8.68
N LYS A 313 16.46 5.36 9.09
CA LYS A 313 17.11 4.44 8.15
C LYS A 313 16.08 3.53 7.48
N PRO A 314 16.27 3.17 6.19
CA PRO A 314 15.45 2.16 5.55
C PRO A 314 15.36 0.87 6.36
N GLN A 315 14.14 0.35 6.52
CA GLN A 315 13.94 -0.88 7.29
C GLN A 315 14.35 -2.11 6.48
N SER A 316 15.07 -3.03 7.12
CA SER A 316 15.46 -4.30 6.50
C SER A 316 14.26 -5.23 6.30
N ARG A 317 14.40 -6.16 5.34
CA ARG A 317 13.30 -7.01 4.84
C ARG A 317 12.69 -7.99 5.88
N ARG A 318 13.14 -8.04 7.14
CA ARG A 318 12.67 -9.03 8.14
C ARG A 318 11.95 -8.38 9.32
N GLY A 319 10.70 -8.80 9.55
CA GLY A 319 9.98 -8.64 10.81
C GLY A 319 9.15 -7.37 10.99
N HIS A 320 9.21 -6.41 10.05
CA HIS A 320 8.58 -5.09 10.18
C HIS A 320 7.74 -4.66 8.98
N ILE A 321 7.56 -5.60 8.06
CA ILE A 321 6.88 -5.44 6.80
C ILE A 321 5.36 -5.54 7.02
N GLY A 322 4.61 -4.58 6.49
CA GLY A 322 3.15 -4.71 6.37
C GLY A 322 2.83 -5.95 5.53
N LYS A 323 1.95 -6.81 6.05
CA LYS A 323 1.70 -8.18 5.57
C LYS A 323 1.51 -8.34 4.04
N TRP A 324 0.91 -7.34 3.40
CA TRP A 324 0.74 -7.24 1.95
C TRP A 324 2.02 -7.28 1.11
N PHE A 325 3.11 -6.77 1.64
CA PHE A 325 4.39 -6.71 0.95
C PHE A 325 5.01 -8.10 0.77
N SER A 326 4.67 -9.06 1.65
CA SER A 326 5.07 -10.45 1.49
C SER A 326 4.54 -11.01 0.17
N HIS A 327 3.25 -10.77 -0.14
CA HIS A 327 2.66 -11.17 -1.42
C HIS A 327 3.26 -10.42 -2.60
N TRP A 328 3.56 -9.13 -2.46
CA TRP A 328 4.27 -8.39 -3.52
C TRP A 328 5.61 -9.04 -3.85
N ASN A 329 6.45 -9.31 -2.86
CA ASN A 329 7.73 -10.00 -3.08
C ASN A 329 7.54 -11.39 -3.69
N THR A 330 6.52 -12.12 -3.27
CA THR A 330 6.21 -13.42 -3.84
C THR A 330 5.79 -13.33 -5.29
N LEU A 331 4.93 -12.37 -5.65
CA LEU A 331 4.53 -12.14 -7.04
C LEU A 331 5.71 -11.69 -7.92
N VAL A 332 6.59 -10.85 -7.38
CA VAL A 332 7.82 -10.42 -8.08
C VAL A 332 8.75 -11.62 -8.29
N GLY A 333 9.04 -12.38 -7.23
CA GLY A 333 9.92 -13.56 -7.30
C GLY A 333 9.33 -14.72 -8.08
N TRP A 334 8.01 -14.87 -8.13
CA TRP A 334 7.34 -15.83 -9.01
C TRP A 334 7.47 -15.39 -10.47
N ASN A 335 7.31 -14.11 -10.79
CA ASN A 335 7.46 -13.67 -12.18
C ASN A 335 8.92 -13.67 -12.68
N GLN A 336 9.91 -13.52 -11.80
CA GLN A 336 11.33 -13.43 -12.14
C GLN A 336 12.01 -14.79 -11.91
N GLY A 337 12.35 -15.50 -12.99
CA GLY A 337 12.99 -16.82 -12.97
C GLY A 337 14.44 -16.79 -13.39
#